data_AF-A0A8K9Y2H8-F1
#
_entry.id   AF-A0A8K9Y2H8-F1
#
_cell.length_a   1.000
_cell.length_b   1.000
_cell.length_c   1.000
_cell.angle_alpha   90.00
_cell.angle_beta   90.00
_cell.angle_gamma   90.00
#
_symmetry.space_group_name_H-M   'P 1'
#
loop_
_entity.id
_entity.type
_entity.pdbx_description
1 polymer ?
#
loop_
_entity_poly.entity_id
_entity_poly.type
_entity_poly.pdbx_seq_one_letter_code
_entity_poly.pdbx_strand_id
1 'polypeptide(L)'
;MAPRPSSGELWGLHLMPPRILVDCCLPNGMLVSLECLREAPLTNIKQQLFTEARKYPLYHLLQEESCYIFVGVTQEAEREEFYDETRRLCDLRLFHPILKVIEPLGNREEKILNREIGMPICMPICEFEQLKDPEVQDFRRSILGVCREAMEEREGGGAETQALYVYPPNVESAPELPQHIFCKLDKGRLIVTIWVIVSPSNSKQKYTLKISHDSLPEQLIAEAIRKKTRWVMTVCVCITCMSGWWYIKLPHTTETGESINIYPLSQYKYIPHSQDK
;
A
#
# COMPACT_ATOMS: atom_id res chain seq x y z
N MET A 1 22.69 13.19 14.01
CA MET A 1 22.25 14.21 13.04
C MET A 1 20.86 14.68 13.47
N ALA A 2 20.58 15.99 13.39
CA ALA A 2 19.40 16.56 14.01
C ALA A 2 18.12 16.09 13.29
N PRO A 3 17.17 15.44 13.97
CA PRO A 3 15.89 15.09 13.38
C PRO A 3 15.14 16.35 12.94
N ARG A 4 14.15 16.15 12.05
CA ARG A 4 13.31 17.20 11.49
C ARG A 4 12.90 18.23 12.57
N PRO A 5 13.18 19.53 12.37
CA PRO A 5 12.82 20.55 13.35
C PRO A 5 11.34 20.96 13.30
N SER A 6 10.59 20.61 12.24
CA SER A 6 9.18 20.96 12.05
C SER A 6 8.48 20.04 11.03
N SER A 7 7.16 19.88 11.15
CA SER A 7 6.28 19.16 10.22
C SER A 7 5.60 20.07 9.18
N GLY A 8 6.15 21.26 8.93
CA GLY A 8 5.54 22.27 8.07
C GLY A 8 5.66 22.01 6.57
N GLU A 9 4.82 22.68 5.79
CA GLU A 9 4.88 22.63 4.31
C GLU A 9 6.13 23.35 3.75
N LEU A 10 6.62 24.37 4.45
CA LEU A 10 7.81 25.16 4.09
C LEU A 10 8.64 25.46 5.35
N TRP A 11 9.96 25.62 5.23
CA TRP A 11 10.78 25.97 6.39
C TRP A 11 10.29 27.26 7.08
N GLY A 12 10.08 27.20 8.39
CA GLY A 12 9.56 28.32 9.18
C GLY A 12 8.07 28.62 8.98
N LEU A 13 7.36 27.85 8.15
CA LEU A 13 5.93 28.02 7.86
C LEU A 13 5.20 26.67 7.90
N HIS A 14 4.37 26.47 8.93
CA HIS A 14 3.60 25.23 9.05
C HIS A 14 2.67 24.99 7.86
N LEU A 15 2.07 26.06 7.33
CA LEU A 15 1.15 26.04 6.20
C LEU A 15 1.57 27.11 5.20
N MET A 16 1.72 26.75 3.93
CA MET A 16 1.93 27.72 2.86
C MET A 16 0.67 28.59 2.69
N PRO A 17 0.80 29.88 2.34
CA PRO A 17 -0.35 30.68 1.93
C PRO A 17 -1.04 30.07 0.69
N PRO A 18 -2.33 30.34 0.45
CA PRO A 18 -3.06 29.78 -0.69
C PRO A 18 -2.40 30.06 -2.05
N ARG A 19 -1.75 31.23 -2.17
CA ARG A 19 -0.91 31.62 -3.30
C ARG A 19 0.48 31.99 -2.79
N ILE A 20 1.51 31.50 -3.45
CA ILE A 20 2.91 31.75 -3.10
C ILE A 20 3.73 32.01 -4.36
N LEU A 21 4.69 32.95 -4.28
CA LEU A 21 5.67 33.13 -5.34
C LEU A 21 6.73 32.03 -5.23
N VAL A 22 6.94 31.32 -6.33
CA VAL A 22 7.96 30.30 -6.48
C VAL A 22 8.98 30.79 -7.49
N ASP A 23 10.24 30.84 -7.09
CA ASP A 23 11.34 31.21 -7.98
C ASP A 23 11.81 29.99 -8.77
N CYS A 24 11.60 30.05 -10.09
CA CYS A 24 11.89 28.96 -11.00
C CYS A 24 13.19 29.23 -11.77
N CYS A 25 14.23 28.45 -11.49
CA CYS A 25 15.53 28.52 -12.17
C CYS A 25 15.50 27.65 -13.43
N LEU A 26 15.46 28.27 -14.60
CA LEU A 26 15.43 27.58 -15.90
C LEU A 26 16.83 27.10 -16.35
N PRO A 27 16.92 26.08 -17.22
CA PRO A 27 18.20 25.52 -17.70
C PRO A 27 19.04 26.52 -18.51
N ASN A 28 18.39 27.51 -19.13
CA ASN A 28 19.05 28.58 -19.89
C ASN A 28 19.61 29.71 -19.00
N GLY A 29 19.59 29.54 -17.66
CA GLY A 29 20.12 30.50 -16.69
C GLY A 29 19.14 31.61 -16.28
N MET A 30 17.91 31.60 -16.80
CA MET A 30 16.89 32.57 -16.42
C MET A 30 16.21 32.21 -15.09
N LEU A 31 15.88 33.24 -14.30
CA LEU A 31 15.05 33.12 -13.10
C LEU A 31 13.66 33.69 -13.41
N VAL A 32 12.61 32.90 -13.18
CA VAL A 32 11.21 33.30 -13.39
C VAL A 32 10.45 33.14 -12.08
N SER A 33 9.99 34.24 -11.49
CA SER A 33 9.12 34.19 -10.31
C SER A 33 7.68 33.93 -10.75
N LEU A 34 7.13 32.77 -10.37
CA LEU A 34 5.80 32.31 -10.76
C LEU A 34 4.87 32.26 -9.54
N GLU A 35 3.72 32.93 -9.62
CA GLU A 35 2.69 32.82 -8.58
C GLU A 35 1.92 31.51 -8.71
N CYS A 36 2.07 30.63 -7.73
CA CYS A 36 1.49 29.29 -7.73
C CYS A 36 0.43 29.15 -6.64
N LEU A 37 -0.61 28.34 -6.89
CA LEU A 37 -1.47 27.84 -5.81
C LEU A 37 -0.70 26.78 -5.01
N ARG A 38 -0.82 26.78 -3.68
CA ARG A 38 -0.11 25.79 -2.85
C ARG A 38 -0.52 24.35 -3.15
N GLU A 39 -1.77 24.12 -3.57
CA GLU A 39 -2.28 22.79 -3.93
C GLU A 39 -2.01 22.41 -5.40
N ALA A 40 -1.39 23.29 -6.20
CA ALA A 40 -1.14 23.00 -7.60
C ALA A 40 -0.16 21.82 -7.74
N PRO A 41 -0.47 20.82 -8.58
CA PRO A 41 0.47 19.77 -8.91
C PRO A 41 1.64 20.33 -9.74
N LEU A 42 2.80 19.70 -9.62
CA LEU A 42 4.00 20.10 -10.35
C LEU A 42 3.80 20.10 -11.88
N THR A 43 2.98 19.19 -12.42
CA THR A 43 2.59 19.21 -13.84
C THR A 43 1.98 20.56 -14.25
N ASN A 44 1.04 21.08 -13.46
CA ASN A 44 0.40 22.37 -13.74
C ASN A 44 1.39 23.54 -13.59
N ILE A 45 2.23 23.50 -12.54
CA ILE A 45 3.26 24.52 -12.31
C ILE A 45 4.26 24.56 -13.46
N LYS A 46 4.67 23.39 -13.99
CA LYS A 46 5.58 23.29 -15.13
C LYS A 46 4.97 23.88 -16.40
N GLN A 47 3.72 23.54 -16.70
CA GLN A 47 3.00 24.08 -17.86
C GLN A 47 2.89 25.62 -17.80
N GLN A 48 2.54 26.16 -16.62
CA GLN A 48 2.48 27.60 -16.40
C GLN A 48 3.87 28.24 -16.54
N LEU A 49 4.90 27.63 -15.97
CA LEU A 49 6.28 28.09 -16.07
C LEU A 49 6.76 28.18 -17.52
N PHE A 50 6.56 27.13 -18.32
CA PHE A 50 7.00 27.12 -19.72
C PHE A 50 6.18 28.09 -20.60
N THR A 51 4.91 28.33 -20.24
CA THR A 51 4.11 29.39 -20.87
C THR A 51 4.66 30.78 -20.53
N GLU A 52 4.99 31.04 -19.27
CA GLU A 52 5.57 32.31 -18.82
C GLU A 52 7.00 32.53 -19.33
N ALA A 53 7.80 31.46 -19.44
CA ALA A 53 9.18 31.51 -19.93
C ALA A 53 9.30 32.09 -21.35
N ARG A 54 8.24 32.02 -22.18
CA ARG A 54 8.19 32.64 -23.51
C ARG A 54 8.37 34.15 -23.49
N LYS A 55 8.09 34.79 -22.35
CA LYS A 55 8.24 36.23 -22.14
C LYS A 55 9.67 36.62 -21.77
N TYR A 56 10.54 35.65 -21.50
CA TYR A 56 11.91 35.86 -21.05
C TYR A 56 12.93 35.62 -22.19
N PRO A 57 14.09 36.29 -22.15
CA PRO A 57 15.18 36.03 -23.09
C PRO A 57 15.61 34.56 -23.14
N LEU A 58 16.25 34.17 -24.25
CA LEU A 58 16.83 32.84 -24.43
C LEU A 58 15.82 31.67 -24.35
N TYR A 59 14.52 31.93 -24.53
CA TYR A 59 13.49 30.89 -24.56
C TYR A 59 13.77 29.81 -25.63
N HIS A 60 14.32 30.20 -26.78
CA HIS A 60 14.68 29.29 -27.87
C HIS A 60 15.75 28.23 -27.50
N LEU A 61 16.42 28.38 -26.36
CA LEU A 61 17.36 27.37 -25.83
C LEU A 61 16.69 26.30 -24.98
N LEU A 62 15.40 26.45 -24.66
CA LEU A 62 14.63 25.47 -23.91
C LEU A 62 14.07 24.42 -24.87
N GLN A 63 14.15 23.14 -24.46
CA GLN A 63 13.45 22.04 -25.10
C GLN A 63 11.95 22.03 -24.69
N GLU A 64 11.22 20.99 -25.07
CA GLU A 64 9.85 20.79 -24.61
C GLU A 64 9.79 20.57 -23.10
N GLU A 65 8.67 20.96 -22.46
CA GLU A 65 8.47 20.80 -21.02
C GLU A 65 8.58 19.34 -20.54
N SER A 66 8.31 18.38 -21.43
CA SER A 66 8.39 16.94 -21.20
C SER A 66 9.82 16.44 -21.01
N CYS A 67 10.81 17.17 -21.51
CA CYS A 67 12.24 16.86 -21.39
C CYS A 67 12.81 17.20 -20.00
N TYR A 68 12.03 17.86 -19.15
CA TYR A 68 12.51 18.40 -17.89
C TYR A 68 11.73 17.90 -16.69
N ILE A 69 12.41 17.90 -15.54
CA ILE A 69 11.85 17.71 -14.21
C ILE A 69 12.22 18.88 -13.31
N PHE A 70 11.52 19.00 -12.18
CA PHE A 70 11.90 19.93 -11.12
C PHE A 70 12.88 19.31 -10.12
N VAL A 71 13.67 20.18 -9.51
CA VAL A 71 14.55 19.90 -8.38
C VAL A 71 14.37 20.99 -7.34
N GLY A 72 14.33 20.61 -6.08
CA GLY A 72 14.24 21.55 -4.96
C GLY A 72 15.21 21.17 -3.85
N VAL A 73 15.39 22.09 -2.91
CA VAL A 73 16.04 21.78 -1.63
C VAL A 73 14.95 21.55 -0.60
N THR A 74 14.96 20.39 0.06
CA THR A 74 13.96 20.02 1.08
C THR A 74 14.37 20.52 2.46
N GLN A 75 13.44 20.50 3.41
CA GLN A 75 13.71 20.80 4.82
C GLN A 75 14.73 19.85 5.47
N GLU A 76 15.03 18.72 4.83
CA GLU A 76 16.05 17.76 5.24
C GLU A 76 17.45 18.15 4.71
N ALA A 77 17.57 19.36 4.14
CA ALA A 77 18.79 19.89 3.52
C ALA A 77 19.29 19.08 2.32
N GLU A 78 18.36 18.40 1.65
CA GLU A 78 18.66 17.56 0.49
C GLU A 78 18.22 18.19 -0.82
N ARG A 79 19.00 17.92 -1.87
CA ARG A 79 18.61 18.22 -3.25
C ARG A 79 17.75 17.08 -3.78
N GLU A 80 16.45 17.28 -3.79
CA GLU A 80 15.48 16.28 -4.23
C GLU A 80 15.07 16.53 -5.69
N GLU A 81 15.04 15.45 -6.48
CA GLU A 81 14.52 15.45 -7.86
C GLU A 81 13.06 14.96 -7.88
N PHE A 82 12.15 15.77 -8.41
CA PHE A 82 10.72 15.51 -8.38
C PHE A 82 10.23 14.82 -9.65
N TYR A 83 10.35 13.49 -9.69
CA TYR A 83 9.89 12.66 -10.82
C TYR A 83 8.39 12.40 -10.87
N ASP A 84 7.73 12.41 -9.71
CA ASP A 84 6.28 12.33 -9.60
C ASP A 84 5.71 13.76 -9.62
N GLU A 85 5.34 14.19 -10.83
CA GLU A 85 4.80 15.53 -11.06
C GLU A 85 3.32 15.66 -10.67
N THR A 86 2.67 14.58 -10.20
CA THR A 86 1.31 14.64 -9.66
C THR A 86 1.26 15.24 -8.25
N ARG A 87 2.42 15.28 -7.56
CA ARG A 87 2.57 15.87 -6.23
C ARG A 87 2.28 17.36 -6.25
N ARG A 88 1.64 17.83 -5.18
CA ARG A 88 1.33 19.25 -4.96
C ARG A 88 2.52 19.99 -4.39
N LEU A 89 2.61 21.29 -4.66
CA LEU A 89 3.68 22.17 -4.16
C LEU A 89 3.83 22.11 -2.62
N CYS A 90 2.70 22.13 -1.89
CA CYS A 90 2.70 22.04 -0.42
C CYS A 90 3.23 20.71 0.12
N ASP A 91 3.17 19.64 -0.68
CA ASP A 91 3.58 18.30 -0.26
C ASP A 91 5.09 18.06 -0.47
N LEU A 92 5.80 19.02 -1.11
CA LEU A 92 7.22 18.90 -1.46
C LEU A 92 8.17 19.14 -0.28
N ARG A 93 7.69 19.72 0.82
CA ARG A 93 8.48 20.04 2.02
C ARG A 93 9.75 20.83 1.68
N LEU A 94 9.59 21.86 0.86
CA LEU A 94 10.70 22.70 0.44
C LEU A 94 11.31 23.44 1.64
N PHE A 95 12.61 23.68 1.57
CA PHE A 95 13.31 24.60 2.48
C PHE A 95 13.04 26.06 2.09
N HIS A 96 12.98 26.34 0.79
CA HIS A 96 12.63 27.65 0.23
C HIS A 96 11.77 27.43 -1.01
N PRO A 97 10.83 28.33 -1.37
CA PRO A 97 9.97 28.16 -2.55
C PRO A 97 10.77 28.42 -3.84
N ILE A 98 11.79 27.60 -4.09
CA ILE A 98 12.66 27.64 -5.26
C ILE A 98 12.60 26.27 -5.92
N LEU A 99 12.35 26.26 -7.23
CA LEU A 99 12.40 25.07 -8.05
C LEU A 99 13.38 25.29 -9.19
N LYS A 100 14.32 24.36 -9.39
CA LYS A 100 15.22 24.33 -10.52
C LYS A 100 14.74 23.33 -11.56
N VAL A 101 14.70 23.74 -12.81
CA VAL A 101 14.37 22.88 -13.94
C VAL A 101 15.67 22.23 -14.45
N ILE A 102 15.68 20.90 -14.57
CA ILE A 102 16.82 20.14 -15.10
C ILE A 102 16.34 19.05 -16.06
N GLU A 103 17.23 18.57 -16.92
CA GLU A 103 17.03 17.31 -17.62
C GLU A 103 17.25 16.15 -16.63
N PRO A 104 16.37 15.14 -16.58
CA PRO A 104 16.51 14.02 -15.66
C PRO A 104 17.78 13.22 -15.98
N LEU A 105 18.61 12.98 -14.97
CA LEU A 105 19.83 12.18 -15.09
C LEU A 105 19.64 10.82 -14.40
N GLY A 106 20.10 9.72 -15.00
CA GLY A 106 20.05 8.39 -14.39
C GLY A 106 18.69 7.68 -14.51
N ASN A 107 18.50 6.61 -13.75
CA ASN A 107 17.31 5.76 -13.81
C ASN A 107 16.14 6.37 -13.03
N ARG A 108 15.04 6.67 -13.74
CA ARG A 108 13.81 7.25 -13.16
C ARG A 108 13.14 6.30 -12.15
N GLU A 109 13.02 5.01 -12.46
CA GLU A 109 12.32 4.04 -11.61
C GLU A 109 13.04 3.86 -10.28
N GLU A 110 14.38 3.76 -10.32
CA GLU A 110 15.23 3.65 -9.15
C GLU A 110 15.10 4.87 -8.23
N LYS A 111 15.10 6.08 -8.80
CA LYS A 111 14.98 7.32 -8.00
C LYS A 111 13.61 7.49 -7.36
N ILE A 112 12.54 7.07 -8.05
CA ILE A 112 11.19 7.03 -7.46
C ILE A 112 11.16 6.04 -6.30
N LEU A 113 11.70 4.84 -6.49
CA LEU A 113 11.75 3.81 -5.46
C LEU A 113 12.57 4.24 -4.23
N ASN A 114 13.77 4.80 -4.43
CA ASN A 114 14.61 5.30 -3.34
C ASN A 114 13.88 6.35 -2.48
N ARG A 115 13.10 7.22 -3.12
CA ARG A 115 12.27 8.20 -2.43
C ARG A 115 11.13 7.54 -1.63
N GLU A 116 10.40 6.60 -2.23
CA GLU A 116 9.32 5.86 -1.56
C GLU A 116 9.83 5.07 -0.34
N ILE A 117 11.07 4.58 -0.37
CA ILE A 117 11.73 3.92 0.76
C ILE A 117 12.19 4.95 1.81
N GLY A 118 12.80 6.06 1.39
CA GLY A 118 13.33 7.07 2.32
C GLY A 118 12.25 7.78 3.14
N MET A 119 11.06 7.96 2.57
CA MET A 119 9.91 8.60 3.24
C MET A 119 9.50 7.95 4.57
N PRO A 120 9.19 6.64 4.65
CA PRO A 120 8.86 5.97 5.92
C PRO A 120 10.06 5.85 6.86
N ILE A 121 11.28 5.71 6.34
CA ILE A 121 12.51 5.67 7.17
C ILE A 121 12.83 7.05 7.75
N CYS A 122 12.26 8.11 7.18
CA CYS A 122 12.55 9.50 7.53
C CYS A 122 14.02 9.86 7.31
N MET A 123 14.68 9.14 6.40
CA MET A 123 16.08 9.29 6.05
C MET A 123 16.25 8.99 4.55
N PRO A 124 16.89 9.88 3.80
CA PRO A 124 17.14 9.66 2.38
C PRO A 124 18.13 8.53 2.11
N ILE A 125 17.92 7.82 1.00
CA ILE A 125 18.73 6.62 0.69
C ILE A 125 20.20 6.98 0.37
N CYS A 126 20.44 8.15 -0.22
CA CYS A 126 21.77 8.61 -0.57
C CYS A 126 22.66 8.87 0.68
N GLU A 127 22.08 9.12 1.87
CA GLU A 127 22.86 9.20 3.11
C GLU A 127 23.58 7.87 3.40
N PHE A 128 22.90 6.74 3.18
CA PHE A 128 23.51 5.40 3.33
C PHE A 128 24.58 5.11 2.28
N GLU A 129 24.53 5.75 1.12
CA GLU A 129 25.55 5.62 0.07
C GLU A 129 26.83 6.37 0.40
N GLN A 130 26.73 7.46 1.16
CA GLN A 130 27.87 8.27 1.58
C GLN A 130 28.64 7.64 2.75
N LEU A 131 28.03 6.70 3.49
CA LEU A 131 28.68 5.97 4.58
C LEU A 131 29.78 5.06 4.06
N LYS A 132 31.03 5.38 4.39
CA LYS A 132 32.22 4.61 3.95
C LYS A 132 32.56 3.40 4.81
N ASP A 133 31.75 3.12 5.84
CA ASP A 133 31.97 1.99 6.73
C ASP A 133 31.79 0.66 5.96
N PRO A 134 32.80 -0.22 5.92
CA PRO A 134 32.71 -1.48 5.20
C PRO A 134 31.62 -2.41 5.76
N GLU A 135 31.39 -2.42 7.07
CA GLU A 135 30.35 -3.25 7.69
C GLU A 135 28.97 -2.84 7.22
N VAL A 136 28.71 -1.52 7.15
CA VAL A 136 27.45 -0.99 6.62
C VAL A 136 27.25 -1.37 5.17
N GLN A 137 28.29 -1.23 4.34
CA GLN A 137 28.19 -1.56 2.92
C GLN A 137 28.03 -3.08 2.68
N ASP A 138 28.69 -3.91 3.47
CA ASP A 138 28.55 -5.38 3.43
C ASP A 138 27.15 -5.81 3.87
N PHE A 139 26.62 -5.23 4.95
CA PHE A 139 25.25 -5.49 5.39
C PHE A 139 24.22 -5.14 4.31
N ARG A 140 24.33 -3.94 3.69
CA ARG A 140 23.42 -3.49 2.62
C ARG A 140 23.39 -4.46 1.44
N ARG A 141 24.53 -5.07 1.09
CA ARG A 141 24.61 -6.10 0.04
C ARG A 141 24.07 -7.44 0.51
N SER A 142 24.48 -7.89 1.69
CA SER A 142 24.18 -9.24 2.19
C SER A 142 22.70 -9.42 2.52
N ILE A 143 22.03 -8.40 3.05
CA ILE A 143 20.62 -8.50 3.47
C ILE A 143 19.67 -8.72 2.28
N LEU A 144 20.09 -8.35 1.06
CA LEU A 144 19.31 -8.61 -0.16
C LEU A 144 19.12 -10.12 -0.44
N GLY A 145 19.99 -10.98 0.11
CA GLY A 145 19.79 -12.43 0.09
C GLY A 145 18.50 -12.84 0.81
N VAL A 146 18.29 -12.32 2.03
CA VAL A 146 17.07 -12.56 2.82
C VAL A 146 15.83 -11.99 2.11
N CYS A 147 15.95 -10.79 1.52
CA CYS A 147 14.84 -10.19 0.76
C CYS A 147 14.45 -11.04 -0.45
N ARG A 148 15.44 -11.62 -1.15
CA ARG A 148 15.24 -12.51 -2.28
C ARG A 148 14.56 -13.81 -1.86
N GLU A 149 15.09 -14.47 -0.84
CA GLU A 149 14.51 -15.73 -0.32
C GLU A 149 13.04 -15.54 0.09
N ALA A 150 12.73 -14.45 0.82
CA ALA A 150 11.36 -14.11 1.18
C ALA A 150 10.47 -13.76 -0.02
N MET A 151 11.02 -13.22 -1.10
CA MET A 151 10.28 -12.96 -2.35
C MET A 151 9.97 -14.26 -3.09
N GLU A 152 10.97 -15.13 -3.22
CA GLU A 152 10.84 -16.45 -3.87
C GLU A 152 9.84 -17.35 -3.14
N GLU A 153 9.82 -17.36 -1.81
CA GLU A 153 8.83 -18.09 -1.02
C GLU A 153 7.40 -17.59 -1.27
N ARG A 154 7.21 -16.27 -1.40
CA ARG A 154 5.90 -15.66 -1.68
C ARG A 154 5.42 -15.93 -3.10
N GLU A 155 6.33 -15.99 -4.07
CA GLU A 155 6.00 -16.24 -5.47
C GLU A 155 5.86 -17.73 -5.80
N GLY A 156 6.49 -18.62 -5.02
CA GLY A 156 6.58 -20.05 -5.29
C GLY A 156 5.24 -20.80 -5.37
N GLY A 157 4.20 -20.34 -4.64
CA GLY A 157 2.85 -20.92 -4.68
C GLY A 157 1.83 -20.09 -5.48
N GLY A 158 2.29 -19.11 -6.27
CA GLY A 158 1.43 -18.27 -7.09
C GLY A 158 0.46 -17.39 -6.28
N ALA A 159 -0.78 -17.25 -6.76
CA ALA A 159 -1.75 -16.34 -6.15
C ALA A 159 -2.11 -16.70 -4.70
N GLU A 160 -2.04 -17.99 -4.32
CA GLU A 160 -2.37 -18.45 -2.97
C GLU A 160 -1.34 -18.01 -1.94
N THR A 161 -0.04 -18.16 -2.23
CA THR A 161 1.03 -17.71 -1.33
C THR A 161 1.14 -16.19 -1.27
N GLN A 162 0.86 -15.50 -2.39
CA GLN A 162 0.74 -14.04 -2.40
C GLN A 162 -0.43 -13.56 -1.53
N ALA A 163 -1.57 -14.24 -1.60
CA ALA A 163 -2.71 -13.97 -0.73
C ALA A 163 -2.36 -14.20 0.74
N LEU A 164 -1.72 -15.31 1.10
CA LEU A 164 -1.27 -15.60 2.47
C LEU A 164 -0.32 -14.52 3.03
N TYR A 165 0.53 -13.93 2.20
CA TYR A 165 1.43 -12.86 2.62
C TYR A 165 0.67 -11.56 2.95
N VAL A 166 -0.29 -11.17 2.10
CA VAL A 166 -1.08 -9.94 2.32
C VAL A 166 -2.11 -10.15 3.44
N TYR A 167 -2.63 -11.37 3.55
CA TYR A 167 -3.77 -11.75 4.39
C TYR A 167 -3.46 -12.99 5.25
N PRO A 168 -2.49 -12.90 6.16
CA PRO A 168 -2.12 -14.05 6.99
C PRO A 168 -3.28 -14.46 7.91
N PRO A 169 -3.50 -15.77 8.13
CA PRO A 169 -4.57 -16.24 8.99
C PRO A 169 -4.34 -15.82 10.45
N ASN A 170 -5.27 -15.04 11.01
CA ASN A 170 -5.23 -14.61 12.40
C ASN A 170 -5.79 -15.71 13.32
N VAL A 171 -4.91 -16.62 13.74
CA VAL A 171 -5.25 -17.82 14.51
C VAL A 171 -4.62 -17.80 15.90
N GLU A 172 -5.27 -18.47 16.85
CA GLU A 172 -4.70 -18.81 18.15
C GLU A 172 -3.59 -19.84 17.99
N SER A 173 -2.65 -19.86 18.94
CA SER A 173 -1.48 -20.75 18.87
C SER A 173 -1.84 -22.24 18.96
N ALA A 174 -2.97 -22.59 19.58
CA ALA A 174 -3.42 -23.97 19.75
C ALA A 174 -4.84 -24.15 19.20
N PRO A 175 -5.14 -25.30 18.55
CA PRO A 175 -6.48 -25.61 18.04
C PRO A 175 -7.45 -26.04 19.16
N GLU A 176 -6.94 -26.41 20.33
CA GLU A 176 -7.74 -26.87 21.46
C GLU A 176 -8.46 -25.70 22.13
N LEU A 177 -9.79 -25.79 22.21
CA LEU A 177 -10.57 -24.80 22.94
C LEU A 177 -10.44 -25.00 24.45
N PRO A 178 -10.17 -23.95 25.23
CA PRO A 178 -10.30 -23.99 26.67
C PRO A 178 -11.66 -24.53 27.10
N GLN A 179 -11.68 -25.36 28.14
CA GLN A 179 -12.90 -26.08 28.57
C GLN A 179 -14.09 -25.13 28.83
N HIS A 180 -13.84 -23.95 29.40
CA HIS A 180 -14.88 -22.96 29.67
C HIS A 180 -15.53 -22.38 28.40
N ILE A 181 -14.82 -22.37 27.26
CA ILE A 181 -15.37 -21.97 25.95
C ILE A 181 -16.10 -23.14 25.31
N PHE A 182 -15.48 -24.33 25.35
CA PHE A 182 -16.09 -25.54 24.79
C PHE A 182 -17.44 -25.86 25.45
N CYS A 183 -17.56 -25.67 26.76
CA CYS A 183 -18.82 -25.84 27.51
C CYS A 183 -19.93 -24.88 27.09
N LYS A 184 -19.63 -23.75 26.43
CA LYS A 184 -20.64 -22.83 25.86
C LYS A 184 -21.22 -23.35 24.55
N LEU A 185 -20.56 -24.31 23.89
CA LEU A 185 -20.99 -24.86 22.60
C LEU A 185 -22.04 -25.96 22.78
N ASP A 186 -23.09 -25.93 21.97
CA ASP A 186 -24.08 -27.02 21.94
C ASP A 186 -23.50 -28.24 21.20
N LYS A 187 -23.04 -29.23 21.97
CA LYS A 187 -22.41 -30.47 21.48
C LYS A 187 -21.21 -30.19 20.55
N GLY A 188 -20.41 -29.18 20.89
CA GLY A 188 -19.23 -28.79 20.11
C GLY A 188 -19.55 -28.16 18.75
N ARG A 189 -20.77 -27.63 18.56
CA ARG A 189 -21.16 -27.03 17.28
C ARG A 189 -21.29 -25.51 17.35
N LEU A 190 -20.84 -24.85 16.29
CA LEU A 190 -21.00 -23.43 16.02
C LEU A 190 -22.22 -23.20 15.13
N ILE A 191 -22.94 -22.12 15.40
CA ILE A 191 -23.96 -21.58 14.49
C ILE A 191 -23.31 -20.45 13.71
N VAL A 192 -23.05 -20.66 12.43
CA VAL A 192 -22.35 -19.70 11.55
C VAL A 192 -23.33 -19.19 10.50
N THR A 193 -23.37 -17.87 10.28
CA THR A 193 -24.18 -17.26 9.22
C THR A 193 -23.28 -16.76 8.10
N ILE A 194 -23.44 -17.36 6.91
CA ILE A 194 -22.71 -17.00 5.70
C ILE A 194 -23.57 -16.06 4.87
N TRP A 195 -22.94 -15.04 4.30
CA TRP A 195 -23.56 -14.10 3.37
C TRP A 195 -22.99 -14.29 1.97
N VAL A 196 -23.86 -14.47 0.99
CA VAL A 196 -23.50 -14.58 -0.42
C VAL A 196 -24.03 -13.37 -1.16
N ILE A 197 -23.16 -12.65 -1.86
CA ILE A 197 -23.54 -11.52 -2.71
C ILE A 197 -23.82 -12.06 -4.11
N VAL A 198 -25.02 -11.79 -4.64
CA VAL A 198 -25.45 -12.26 -5.96
C VAL A 198 -25.38 -11.12 -6.96
N SER A 199 -24.50 -11.25 -7.95
CA SER A 199 -24.41 -10.33 -9.10
C SER A 199 -25.49 -10.65 -10.15
N PRO A 200 -26.00 -9.65 -10.90
CA PRO A 200 -25.62 -8.23 -10.90
C PRO A 200 -26.37 -7.38 -9.86
N SER A 201 -27.36 -7.92 -9.15
CA SER A 201 -28.22 -7.14 -8.25
C SER A 201 -27.55 -6.71 -6.94
N ASN A 202 -26.35 -7.23 -6.63
CA ASN A 202 -25.66 -7.07 -5.34
C ASN A 202 -26.54 -7.44 -4.13
N SER A 203 -27.55 -8.28 -4.35
CA SER A 203 -28.43 -8.75 -3.29
C SER A 203 -27.68 -9.69 -2.36
N LYS A 204 -27.90 -9.56 -1.05
CA LYS A 204 -27.27 -10.39 -0.03
C LYS A 204 -28.20 -11.54 0.37
N GLN A 205 -27.77 -12.77 0.15
CA GLN A 205 -28.45 -13.98 0.62
C GLN A 205 -27.76 -14.51 1.86
N LYS A 206 -28.52 -14.89 2.88
CA LYS A 206 -27.99 -15.42 4.15
C LYS A 206 -28.24 -16.92 4.29
N TYR A 207 -27.23 -17.64 4.76
CA TYR A 207 -27.30 -19.07 5.06
C TYR A 207 -26.76 -19.33 6.47
N THR A 208 -27.65 -19.68 7.40
CA THR A 208 -27.25 -20.08 8.76
C THR A 208 -27.00 -21.58 8.79
N LEU A 209 -25.81 -22.00 9.21
CA LEU A 209 -25.35 -23.39 9.26
C LEU A 209 -24.98 -23.75 10.70
N LYS A 210 -25.16 -25.02 11.06
CA LYS A 210 -24.70 -25.56 12.34
C LYS A 210 -23.59 -26.57 12.07
N ILE A 211 -22.34 -26.16 12.27
CA ILE A 211 -21.14 -26.91 11.90
C ILE A 211 -20.31 -27.25 13.15
N SER A 212 -19.43 -28.23 13.08
CA SER A 212 -18.51 -28.53 14.18
C SER A 212 -17.49 -27.39 14.37
N HIS A 213 -17.08 -27.13 15.61
CA HIS A 213 -16.14 -26.05 15.90
C HIS A 213 -14.74 -26.30 15.32
N ASP A 214 -14.37 -27.56 15.13
CA ASP A 214 -13.11 -28.03 14.58
C ASP A 214 -13.11 -28.16 13.05
N SER A 215 -14.24 -27.87 12.40
CA SER A 215 -14.34 -27.94 10.94
C SER A 215 -13.46 -26.89 10.25
N LEU A 216 -12.98 -27.21 9.05
CA LEU A 216 -12.20 -26.30 8.22
C LEU A 216 -13.10 -25.33 7.42
N PRO A 217 -12.59 -24.15 7.01
CA PRO A 217 -13.32 -23.21 6.15
C PRO A 217 -13.88 -23.87 4.88
N GLU A 218 -13.14 -24.77 4.24
CA GLU A 218 -13.61 -25.49 3.04
C GLU A 218 -14.85 -26.34 3.33
N GLN A 219 -14.90 -26.98 4.50
CA GLN A 219 -16.05 -27.79 4.92
C GLN A 219 -17.27 -26.90 5.17
N LEU A 220 -17.07 -25.70 5.71
CA LEU A 220 -18.12 -24.69 5.88
C LEU A 220 -18.66 -24.20 4.53
N ILE A 221 -17.78 -23.95 3.55
CA ILE A 221 -18.15 -23.60 2.17
C ILE A 221 -18.95 -24.75 1.54
N ALA A 222 -18.48 -25.99 1.68
CA ALA A 222 -19.15 -27.17 1.14
C ALA A 222 -20.57 -27.33 1.71
N GLU A 223 -20.76 -27.12 3.02
CA GLU A 223 -22.08 -27.13 3.65
C GLU A 223 -22.99 -25.98 3.18
N ALA A 224 -22.42 -24.80 2.93
CA ALA A 224 -23.16 -23.66 2.36
C ALA A 224 -23.67 -23.98 0.96
N ILE A 225 -22.81 -24.56 0.11
CA ILE A 225 -23.15 -25.00 -1.24
C ILE A 225 -24.21 -26.11 -1.17
N ARG A 226 -24.06 -27.13 -0.31
CA ARG A 226 -25.07 -28.18 -0.11
C ARG A 226 -26.44 -27.60 0.24
N LYS A 227 -26.48 -26.62 1.15
CA LYS A 227 -27.72 -25.97 1.56
C LYS A 227 -28.38 -25.18 0.42
N LYS A 228 -27.58 -24.60 -0.48
CA LYS A 228 -28.05 -23.87 -1.69
C LYS A 228 -28.51 -24.82 -2.80
N THR A 229 -27.76 -25.90 -3.03
CA THR A 229 -27.90 -26.83 -4.18
C THR A 229 -28.84 -28.01 -3.91
N ARG A 230 -29.66 -27.96 -2.84
CA ARG A 230 -30.60 -29.02 -2.42
C ARG A 230 -31.63 -29.48 -3.50
N TRP A 231 -31.52 -28.93 -4.72
CA TRP A 231 -32.41 -29.13 -5.88
C TRP A 231 -31.71 -29.78 -7.10
N VAL A 232 -30.42 -30.16 -7.05
CA VAL A 232 -29.70 -30.75 -8.21
C VAL A 232 -29.07 -32.09 -7.84
N MET A 233 -29.46 -33.15 -8.54
CA MET A 233 -29.15 -34.57 -8.24
C MET A 233 -27.68 -35.02 -8.38
N THR A 234 -26.74 -34.12 -8.68
CA THR A 234 -25.31 -34.48 -8.89
C THR A 234 -24.41 -33.72 -7.91
N VAL A 235 -24.71 -33.83 -6.61
CA VAL A 235 -24.13 -33.02 -5.53
C VAL A 235 -22.61 -33.22 -5.35
N CYS A 236 -22.07 -34.41 -5.64
CA CYS A 236 -20.67 -34.72 -5.32
C CYS A 236 -19.65 -34.02 -6.25
N VAL A 237 -19.93 -33.96 -7.56
CA VAL A 237 -19.04 -33.34 -8.56
C VAL A 237 -19.05 -31.81 -8.46
N CYS A 238 -20.20 -31.22 -8.10
CA CYS A 238 -20.33 -29.77 -7.94
C CYS A 238 -19.58 -29.24 -6.72
N ILE A 239 -19.47 -30.00 -5.64
CA ILE A 239 -18.81 -29.54 -4.40
C ILE A 239 -17.28 -29.49 -4.58
N THR A 240 -16.68 -30.54 -5.15
CA THR A 240 -15.23 -30.58 -5.42
C THR A 240 -14.81 -29.61 -6.51
N CYS A 241 -15.63 -29.38 -7.54
CA CYS A 241 -15.31 -28.38 -8.56
C CYS A 241 -15.51 -26.93 -8.07
N MET A 242 -16.41 -26.68 -7.11
CA MET A 242 -16.71 -25.31 -6.69
C MET A 242 -15.95 -24.90 -5.42
N SER A 243 -15.60 -25.78 -4.49
CA SER A 243 -14.98 -25.37 -3.20
C SER A 243 -13.69 -24.56 -3.38
N GLY A 244 -12.88 -24.88 -4.39
CA GLY A 244 -11.65 -24.14 -4.73
C GLY A 244 -11.86 -22.76 -5.36
N TRP A 245 -13.10 -22.36 -5.69
CA TRP A 245 -13.43 -21.07 -6.30
C TRP A 245 -13.99 -20.05 -5.30
N TRP A 246 -14.24 -20.46 -4.06
CA TRP A 246 -14.80 -19.60 -3.01
C TRP A 246 -13.84 -19.51 -1.82
N TYR A 247 -13.79 -18.35 -1.19
CA TYR A 247 -13.10 -18.14 0.08
C TYR A 247 -14.04 -17.50 1.10
N ILE A 248 -13.72 -17.63 2.39
CA ILE A 248 -14.47 -16.98 3.47
C ILE A 248 -13.81 -15.63 3.76
N LYS A 249 -14.66 -14.60 3.84
CA LYS A 249 -14.29 -13.25 4.27
C LYS A 249 -15.16 -12.82 5.44
N LEU A 250 -14.55 -12.22 6.46
CA LEU A 250 -15.26 -11.66 7.59
C LEU A 250 -16.00 -10.37 7.21
N PRO A 251 -17.24 -10.18 7.71
CA PRO A 251 -17.97 -8.96 7.46
C PRO A 251 -17.37 -7.78 8.23
N HIS A 252 -17.25 -6.63 7.56
CA HIS A 252 -16.87 -5.32 8.12
C HIS A 252 -15.44 -5.18 8.68
N THR A 253 -14.52 -6.09 8.36
CA THR A 253 -13.10 -5.94 8.64
C THR A 253 -12.29 -5.73 7.36
N THR A 254 -11.31 -4.82 7.40
CA THR A 254 -10.23 -4.75 6.39
C THR A 254 -9.29 -5.95 6.51
N GLU A 255 -9.29 -6.61 7.67
CA GLU A 255 -8.84 -7.99 7.85
C GLU A 255 -9.73 -8.89 6.99
N THR A 256 -9.36 -8.92 5.72
CA THR A 256 -9.63 -10.01 4.81
C THR A 256 -8.81 -11.15 5.34
N GLY A 257 -9.26 -11.79 6.42
CA GLY A 257 -8.84 -13.14 6.72
C GLY A 257 -9.43 -14.00 5.62
N GLU A 258 -8.84 -13.95 4.42
CA GLU A 258 -9.02 -14.98 3.42
C GLU A 258 -8.65 -16.27 4.16
N SER A 259 -9.70 -17.00 4.55
CA SER A 259 -9.54 -18.20 5.35
C SER A 259 -9.01 -19.26 4.40
N ILE A 260 -7.74 -19.16 4.05
CA ILE A 260 -7.03 -20.17 3.29
C ILE A 260 -7.04 -21.39 4.20
N ASN A 261 -7.54 -22.49 3.63
CA ASN A 261 -8.35 -23.55 4.23
C ASN A 261 -7.63 -24.47 5.24
N ILE A 262 -6.74 -23.94 6.08
CA ILE A 262 -5.72 -24.74 6.76
C ILE A 262 -6.00 -24.94 8.25
N TYR A 263 -6.79 -24.05 8.88
CA TYR A 263 -7.04 -24.10 10.33
C TYR A 263 -8.50 -24.38 10.69
N PRO A 264 -8.77 -25.06 11.81
CA PRO A 264 -10.12 -25.20 12.37
C PRO A 264 -10.78 -23.84 12.62
N LEU A 265 -12.08 -23.75 12.37
CA LEU A 265 -12.87 -22.52 12.58
C LEU A 265 -12.66 -21.95 13.99
N SER A 266 -12.75 -22.77 15.02
CA SER A 266 -12.55 -22.36 16.42
C SER A 266 -11.17 -21.79 16.75
N GLN A 267 -10.15 -22.06 15.93
CA GLN A 267 -8.80 -21.55 16.14
C GLN A 267 -8.66 -20.09 15.66
N TYR A 268 -9.52 -19.64 14.76
CA TYR A 268 -9.47 -18.25 14.32
C TYR A 268 -9.96 -17.31 15.43
N LYS A 269 -9.15 -16.30 15.79
CA LYS A 269 -9.39 -15.43 16.97
C LYS A 269 -10.77 -14.76 17.00
N TYR A 270 -11.36 -14.52 15.84
CA TYR A 270 -12.67 -13.89 15.72
C TYR A 270 -13.84 -14.79 16.16
N ILE A 271 -13.68 -16.12 16.16
CA ILE A 271 -14.77 -17.06 16.49
C ILE A 271 -14.99 -17.17 18.00
N PRO A 272 -13.96 -17.41 18.85
CA PRO A 272 -14.14 -17.49 20.30
C PRO A 272 -14.76 -16.22 20.91
N HIS A 273 -14.39 -15.03 20.42
CA HIS A 273 -14.89 -13.75 20.93
C HIS A 273 -16.32 -13.39 20.47
N SER A 274 -16.86 -14.08 19.46
CA SER A 274 -18.22 -13.83 18.97
C SER A 274 -19.32 -14.47 19.82
N GLN A 275 -18.95 -15.36 20.74
CA GLN A 275 -19.88 -16.07 21.64
C GLN A 275 -20.20 -15.30 22.94
N ASP A 276 -19.50 -14.18 23.19
CA ASP A 276 -19.65 -13.36 24.40
C ASP A 276 -20.55 -12.12 24.19
N LYS A 277 -21.25 -12.01 23.06
CA LYS A 277 -22.28 -10.99 22.78
C LYS A 277 -23.63 -11.63 22.51
#